data_AF-A0A2G5ERQ6-F1
#
_entry.id   AF-A0A2G5ERQ6-F1
#
_cell.length_a   1.000
_cell.length_b   1.000
_cell.length_c   1.000
_cell.angle_alpha   90.00
_cell.angle_beta   90.00
_cell.angle_gamma   90.00
#
_symmetry.space_group_name_H-M   'P 1'
#
loop_
_entity.id
_entity.type
_entity.pdbx_description
1 polymer ?
#
loop_
_entity_poly.entity_id
_entity_poly.type
_entity_poly.pdbx_seq_one_letter_code
_entity_poly.pdbx_strand_id
1 'polypeptide(L)'
;MGRVIRAQRKGAGSVFKSHTHHRKGPARFRSLDFGERNGYLKGVVTEIIHDPGRGAPLAKVTFRHPFRIKLPSGAKKIVPSGCRAMIGQVAGGGRTEKPMLKAGNAYHKYRVKRNCWPKVRGVAMNPVEHPHGGGNHQHIGHASTVRRDAPPGQKVGLIAARRTGRLRGQAAANLAKEKA
;
A
#
# COMPACT_ATOMS: atom_id res chain seq x y z
N MET A 1 -28.25 -17.95 7.35
CA MET A 1 -27.81 -16.69 6.71
C MET A 1 -26.52 -16.21 7.38
N GLY A 2 -25.43 -15.98 6.64
CA GLY A 2 -24.13 -15.56 7.21
C GLY A 2 -24.03 -14.04 7.45
N ARG A 3 -23.05 -13.58 8.25
CA ARG A 3 -22.77 -12.13 8.43
C ARG A 3 -21.83 -11.61 7.34
N VAL A 4 -21.92 -10.30 7.07
CA VAL A 4 -21.01 -9.59 6.16
C VAL A 4 -19.63 -9.43 6.80
N ILE A 5 -18.60 -9.96 6.14
CA ILE A 5 -17.26 -10.00 6.70
C ILE A 5 -16.59 -8.62 6.68
N ARG A 6 -15.60 -8.41 7.57
CA ARG A 6 -14.82 -7.15 7.63
C ARG A 6 -14.22 -6.75 6.28
N ALA A 7 -13.83 -7.71 5.44
CA ALA A 7 -13.28 -7.42 4.12
C ALA A 7 -14.28 -6.68 3.22
N GLN A 8 -15.54 -7.08 3.25
CA GLN A 8 -16.63 -6.44 2.49
C GLN A 8 -17.00 -5.07 3.08
N ARG A 9 -17.11 -4.97 4.42
CA ARG A 9 -17.51 -3.73 5.11
C ARG A 9 -16.60 -2.53 4.84
N LYS A 10 -15.34 -2.76 4.47
CA LYS A 10 -14.38 -1.68 4.18
C LYS A 10 -14.76 -0.82 2.97
N GLY A 11 -15.56 -1.33 2.05
CA GLY A 11 -16.01 -0.59 0.85
C GLY A 11 -17.20 0.35 1.10
N ALA A 12 -17.98 0.11 2.16
CA ALA A 12 -19.27 0.78 2.37
C ALA A 12 -19.17 2.23 2.87
N GLY A 13 -17.96 2.77 3.11
CA GLY A 13 -17.82 4.16 3.57
C GLY A 13 -18.38 4.44 4.96
N SER A 14 -18.37 3.47 5.87
CA SER A 14 -18.77 3.64 7.28
C SER A 14 -17.54 3.92 8.16
N VAL A 15 -17.36 3.18 9.26
CA VAL A 15 -16.24 3.27 10.21
C VAL A 15 -14.84 3.12 9.58
N PHE A 16 -14.77 2.64 8.33
CA PHE A 16 -13.53 2.46 7.57
C PHE A 16 -13.11 3.66 6.71
N LYS A 17 -13.87 4.77 6.77
CA LYS A 17 -13.46 6.04 6.13
C LYS A 17 -12.13 6.53 6.68
N SER A 18 -11.40 7.28 5.87
CA SER A 18 -10.15 7.90 6.30
C SER A 18 -10.42 9.08 7.23
N HIS A 19 -9.68 9.20 8.33
CA HIS A 19 -9.64 10.45 9.10
C HIS A 19 -8.92 11.52 8.27
N THR A 20 -9.64 12.56 7.86
CA THR A 20 -9.15 13.62 6.96
C THR A 20 -9.04 14.99 7.63
N HIS A 21 -9.58 15.16 8.84
CA HIS A 21 -9.70 16.45 9.53
C HIS A 21 -8.37 17.23 9.64
N HIS A 22 -7.25 16.54 9.87
CA HIS A 22 -5.93 17.18 10.01
C HIS A 22 -5.07 17.13 8.73
N ARG A 23 -5.61 16.67 7.59
CA ARG A 23 -4.85 16.64 6.34
C ARG A 23 -4.70 18.05 5.79
N LYS A 24 -3.48 18.43 5.38
CA LYS A 24 -3.20 19.78 4.88
C LYS A 24 -3.69 20.00 3.45
N GLY A 25 -3.81 18.92 2.68
CA GLY A 25 -4.36 18.97 1.32
C GLY A 25 -3.79 17.87 0.44
N PRO A 26 -4.26 17.79 -0.82
CA PRO A 26 -3.68 16.87 -1.79
C PRO A 26 -2.27 17.32 -2.19
N ALA A 27 -1.27 16.47 -1.98
CA ALA A 27 0.04 16.66 -2.59
C ALA A 27 -0.06 16.37 -4.10
N ARG A 28 0.02 17.42 -4.91
CA ARG A 28 -0.07 17.37 -6.37
C ARG A 28 0.94 18.32 -6.99
N PHE A 29 1.39 18.02 -8.20
CA PHE A 29 2.03 19.02 -9.03
C PHE A 29 1.05 20.14 -9.38
N ARG A 30 1.56 21.29 -9.82
CA ARG A 30 0.75 22.39 -10.34
C ARG A 30 -0.09 21.95 -11.55
N SER A 31 -1.10 22.72 -11.92
CA SER A 31 -1.73 22.57 -13.24
C SER A 31 -0.70 22.75 -14.36
N LEU A 32 -0.87 22.00 -15.45
CA LEU A 32 0.05 22.01 -16.58
C LEU A 32 -0.40 23.13 -17.55
N ASP A 33 0.08 24.34 -17.30
CA ASP A 33 -0.19 25.54 -18.10
C ASP A 33 0.88 25.77 -19.20
N PHE A 34 0.69 26.82 -19.99
CA PHE A 34 1.61 27.17 -21.08
C PHE A 34 3.05 27.40 -20.59
N GLY A 35 3.22 28.07 -19.44
CA GLY A 35 4.52 28.36 -18.85
C GLY A 35 5.29 27.10 -18.44
N GLU A 36 4.61 26.06 -17.97
CA GLU A 36 5.25 24.78 -17.60
C GLU A 36 5.53 23.88 -18.81
N ARG A 37 4.77 24.02 -19.90
CA ARG A 37 5.02 23.27 -21.15
C ARG A 37 6.17 23.84 -21.96
N ASN A 38 6.22 25.17 -22.08
CA ASN A 38 7.07 25.86 -23.06
C ASN A 38 8.23 26.63 -22.41
N GLY A 39 8.35 26.60 -21.08
CA GLY A 39 9.40 27.29 -20.34
C GLY A 39 9.79 26.58 -19.05
N TYR A 40 10.47 27.30 -18.16
CA TYR A 40 10.81 26.83 -16.83
C TYR A 40 10.30 27.84 -15.79
N LEU A 41 9.63 27.35 -14.74
CA LEU A 41 9.19 28.18 -13.63
C LEU A 41 10.05 27.90 -12.40
N LYS A 42 10.73 28.94 -11.92
CA LYS A 42 11.42 28.96 -10.62
C LYS A 42 10.41 29.29 -9.53
N GLY A 43 10.48 28.59 -8.41
CA GLY A 43 9.68 28.86 -7.22
C GLY A 43 10.54 28.65 -5.99
N VAL A 44 10.32 29.47 -4.95
CA VAL A 44 11.05 29.37 -3.69
C VAL A 44 10.32 28.37 -2.78
N VAL A 45 11.06 27.47 -2.14
CA VAL A 45 10.51 26.61 -1.10
C VAL A 45 10.38 27.44 0.16
N THR A 46 9.16 27.78 0.53
CA THR A 46 8.89 28.60 1.73
C THR A 46 9.05 27.77 3.01
N GLU A 47 8.48 26.56 3.04
CA GLU A 47 8.53 25.66 4.21
C GLU A 47 8.42 24.18 3.81
N ILE A 48 9.02 23.29 4.61
CA ILE A 48 8.87 21.83 4.50
C ILE A 48 8.00 21.33 5.66
N ILE A 49 6.74 20.99 5.37
CA ILE A 49 5.76 20.56 6.37
C ILE A 49 5.60 19.03 6.42
N HIS A 50 5.37 18.50 7.63
CA HIS A 50 4.95 17.11 7.83
C HIS A 50 3.42 16.98 7.68
N ASP A 51 2.95 16.16 6.74
CA ASP A 51 1.51 15.87 6.55
C ASP A 51 1.09 14.62 7.36
N PRO A 52 0.14 14.74 8.31
CA PRO A 52 -0.32 13.61 9.11
C PRO A 52 -0.82 12.45 8.24
N GLY A 53 -0.15 11.30 8.37
CA GLY A 53 -0.47 10.08 7.62
C GLY A 53 0.47 9.79 6.44
N ARG A 54 1.32 10.74 6.04
CA ARG A 54 2.45 10.54 5.12
C ARG A 54 3.75 10.30 5.90
N GLY A 55 4.59 9.41 5.38
CA GLY A 55 5.94 9.16 5.92
C GLY A 55 7.00 10.08 5.33
N ALA A 56 6.66 10.79 4.25
CA ALA A 56 7.57 11.56 3.44
C ALA A 56 7.20 13.06 3.45
N PRO A 57 8.17 13.97 3.60
CA PRO A 57 7.99 15.39 3.28
C PRO A 57 7.99 15.61 1.75
N LEU A 58 7.54 16.79 1.29
CA LEU A 58 7.30 17.11 -0.13
C LEU A 58 8.45 17.95 -0.74
N ALA A 59 8.79 17.74 -2.02
CA ALA A 59 9.74 18.55 -2.82
C ALA A 59 9.39 18.47 -4.33
N LYS A 60 10.14 19.10 -5.26
CA LYS A 60 9.87 19.20 -6.73
C LYS A 60 11.18 19.05 -7.54
N VAL A 61 11.22 18.29 -8.65
CA VAL A 61 12.31 18.35 -9.66
C VAL A 61 11.84 17.78 -11.03
N THR A 62 12.71 17.64 -12.06
CA THR A 62 12.40 17.39 -13.50
C THR A 62 13.29 16.32 -14.18
N PHE A 63 12.80 15.55 -15.17
CA PHE A 63 13.63 14.67 -16.02
C PHE A 63 13.37 14.92 -17.51
N ARG A 64 14.36 14.62 -18.36
CA ARG A 64 14.37 14.88 -19.81
C ARG A 64 14.37 13.53 -20.56
N HIS A 65 13.31 13.16 -21.30
CA HIS A 65 13.18 12.05 -22.31
C HIS A 65 12.25 10.86 -21.92
N PRO A 66 11.62 10.14 -22.89
CA PRO A 66 10.74 9.00 -22.60
C PRO A 66 11.57 7.81 -22.08
N PHE A 67 11.37 7.45 -20.82
CA PHE A 67 12.19 6.44 -20.16
C PHE A 67 11.39 5.25 -19.66
N ARG A 68 11.99 4.08 -19.82
CA ARG A 68 11.62 2.86 -19.10
C ARG A 68 12.00 3.03 -17.63
N ILE A 69 11.04 3.35 -16.79
CA ILE A 69 11.26 3.53 -15.35
C ILE A 69 11.16 2.19 -14.61
N LYS A 70 12.02 1.98 -13.62
CA LYS A 70 11.90 0.87 -12.66
C LYS A 70 11.18 1.39 -11.41
N LEU A 71 10.01 0.85 -11.11
CA LEU A 71 9.25 1.20 -9.90
C LEU A 71 9.95 0.61 -8.66
N PRO A 72 9.69 1.13 -7.43
CA PRO A 72 10.21 0.55 -6.20
C PRO A 72 9.83 -0.94 -6.00
N SER A 73 8.74 -1.39 -6.63
CA SER A 73 8.35 -2.81 -6.71
C SER A 73 9.28 -3.70 -7.54
N GLY A 74 10.22 -3.12 -8.29
CA GLY A 74 11.09 -3.80 -9.24
C GLY A 74 10.55 -3.88 -10.67
N ALA A 75 9.25 -3.68 -10.88
CA ALA A 75 8.62 -3.70 -12.20
C ALA A 75 9.09 -2.54 -13.10
N LYS A 76 9.31 -2.82 -14.39
CA LYS A 76 9.63 -1.81 -15.41
C LYS A 76 8.32 -1.32 -16.05
N LYS A 77 8.17 -0.01 -16.24
CA LYS A 77 7.01 0.59 -16.92
C LYS A 77 7.47 1.63 -17.93
N ILE A 78 6.81 1.67 -19.08
CA ILE A 78 6.99 2.71 -20.10
C ILE A 78 5.98 3.82 -19.80
N VAL A 79 6.46 5.06 -19.80
CA VAL A 79 5.66 6.25 -19.53
C VAL A 79 5.93 7.27 -20.65
N PRO A 80 4.91 8.01 -21.14
CA PRO A 80 5.11 9.06 -22.13
C PRO A 80 6.16 10.09 -21.68
N SER A 81 6.94 10.62 -22.63
CA SER A 81 7.96 11.63 -22.38
C SER A 81 7.43 12.93 -21.78
N GLY A 82 6.17 13.29 -22.08
CA GLY A 82 5.51 14.47 -21.55
C GLY A 82 5.08 14.38 -20.09
N CYS A 83 5.34 13.26 -19.41
CA CYS A 83 5.00 13.11 -17.98
C CYS A 83 6.01 13.83 -17.08
N ARG A 84 5.51 14.43 -16.00
CA ARG A 84 6.33 15.11 -14.97
C ARG A 84 6.86 14.11 -13.95
N ALA A 85 8.10 14.29 -13.51
CA ALA A 85 8.74 13.46 -12.49
C ALA A 85 9.81 14.24 -11.71
N MET A 86 10.01 13.88 -10.44
CA MET A 86 10.89 14.54 -9.46
C MET A 86 12.22 13.79 -9.30
N ILE A 87 13.33 14.41 -9.71
CA ILE A 87 14.71 14.02 -9.36
C ILE A 87 14.88 13.90 -7.85
N GLY A 88 15.72 12.95 -7.45
CA GLY A 88 16.05 12.70 -6.06
C GLY A 88 15.20 11.59 -5.46
N GLN A 89 15.44 11.34 -4.18
CA GLN A 89 14.73 10.34 -3.41
C GLN A 89 13.68 11.01 -2.54
N VAL A 90 12.59 10.29 -2.30
CA VAL A 90 11.58 10.73 -1.34
C VAL A 90 12.20 10.75 0.05
N ALA A 91 12.17 11.90 0.71
CA ALA A 91 12.74 12.06 2.06
C ALA A 91 11.96 11.27 3.12
N GLY A 92 12.57 11.06 4.30
CA GLY A 92 11.98 10.25 5.38
C GLY A 92 12.16 8.73 5.21
N GLY A 93 13.15 8.31 4.43
CA GLY A 93 13.60 6.92 4.34
C GLY A 93 14.05 6.35 5.69
N GLY A 94 14.18 5.02 5.79
CA GLY A 94 14.65 4.34 7.01
C GLY A 94 13.64 4.24 8.16
N ARG A 95 12.52 4.99 8.14
CA ARG A 95 11.49 4.90 9.19
C ARG A 95 10.96 3.48 9.43
N THR A 96 10.97 2.63 8.40
CA THR A 96 10.50 1.23 8.48
C THR A 96 11.51 0.28 9.11
N GLU A 97 12.78 0.66 9.22
CA GLU A 97 13.84 -0.17 9.79
C GLU A 97 13.69 -0.29 11.31
N LYS A 98 13.27 0.80 11.97
CA LYS A 98 12.99 0.80 13.40
C LYS A 98 11.77 -0.07 13.72
N PRO A 99 11.89 -1.13 14.54
CA PRO A 99 10.76 -1.97 14.92
C PRO A 99 9.77 -1.20 15.80
N MET A 100 8.47 -1.50 15.64
CA MET A 100 7.42 -0.97 16.51
C MET A 100 7.24 -1.90 17.71
N LEU A 101 7.76 -1.49 18.87
CA LEU A 101 7.75 -2.33 20.08
C LEU A 101 6.40 -2.32 20.81
N LYS A 102 5.79 -1.13 21.00
CA LYS A 102 4.55 -0.97 21.76
C LYS A 102 3.32 -0.97 20.87
N ALA A 103 2.25 -1.64 21.32
CA ALA A 103 0.94 -1.60 20.65
C ALA A 103 0.37 -0.18 20.56
N GLY A 104 0.58 0.66 21.59
CA GLY A 104 0.19 2.08 21.58
C GLY A 104 0.81 2.88 20.42
N ASN A 105 2.04 2.57 20.02
CA ASN A 105 2.67 3.22 18.87
C ASN A 105 1.95 2.86 17.56
N ALA A 106 1.50 1.61 17.43
CA ALA A 106 0.68 1.18 16.29
C ALA A 106 -0.70 1.84 16.32
N TYR A 107 -1.33 1.93 17.51
CA TYR A 107 -2.60 2.63 17.70
C TYR A 107 -2.53 4.07 17.19
N HIS A 108 -1.58 4.88 17.67
CA HIS A 108 -1.44 6.27 17.24
C HIS A 108 -1.12 6.40 15.73
N LYS A 109 -0.34 5.46 15.18
CA LYS A 109 -0.05 5.38 13.73
C LYS A 109 -1.30 5.14 12.88
N TYR A 110 -2.21 4.28 13.32
CA TYR A 110 -3.44 3.97 12.59
C TYR A 110 -4.59 4.95 12.89
N ARG A 111 -4.57 5.60 14.05
CA ARG A 111 -5.54 6.64 14.45
C ARG A 111 -5.60 7.78 13.45
N VAL A 112 -4.46 8.23 12.93
CA VAL A 112 -4.39 9.29 11.90
C VAL A 112 -4.68 8.80 10.48
N LYS A 113 -4.81 7.48 10.28
CA LYS A 113 -5.16 6.84 9.00
C LYS A 113 -6.60 6.33 9.10
N ARG A 114 -7.06 5.49 8.17
CA ARG A 114 -8.36 4.82 8.34
C ARG A 114 -8.32 3.82 9.52
N ASN A 115 -9.47 3.57 10.14
CA ASN A 115 -9.62 2.54 11.17
C ASN A 115 -9.32 1.14 10.60
N CYS A 116 -8.11 0.62 10.80
CA CYS A 116 -7.71 -0.70 10.31
C CYS A 116 -6.86 -1.51 11.30
N TRP A 117 -6.80 -1.05 12.55
CA TRP A 117 -6.11 -1.67 13.67
C TRP A 117 -6.98 -1.51 14.93
N PRO A 118 -7.09 -2.54 15.79
CA PRO A 118 -6.43 -3.85 15.74
C PRO A 118 -7.02 -4.80 14.68
N LYS A 119 -6.29 -5.89 14.38
CA LYS A 119 -6.74 -6.93 13.43
C LYS A 119 -7.00 -8.24 14.15
N VAL A 120 -8.27 -8.56 14.39
CA VAL A 120 -8.68 -9.91 14.83
C VAL A 120 -8.43 -10.92 13.70
N ARG A 121 -7.86 -12.09 14.05
CA ARG A 121 -7.62 -13.22 13.14
C ARG A 121 -8.94 -13.87 12.78
N GLY A 122 -9.14 -14.26 11.51
CA GLY A 122 -10.40 -14.89 11.07
C GLY A 122 -10.74 -16.20 11.80
N VAL A 123 -9.71 -16.96 12.19
CA VAL A 123 -9.87 -18.22 12.96
C VAL A 123 -10.35 -18.01 14.40
N ALA A 124 -10.16 -16.80 14.95
CA ALA A 124 -10.65 -16.47 16.28
C ALA A 124 -12.12 -16.01 16.27
N MET A 125 -12.75 -15.95 15.10
CA MET A 125 -14.14 -15.54 14.93
C MET A 125 -15.06 -16.77 14.82
N ASN A 126 -16.36 -16.56 14.97
CA ASN A 126 -17.36 -17.60 14.75
C ASN A 126 -17.55 -17.90 13.25
N PRO A 127 -18.06 -19.08 12.85
CA PRO A 127 -18.27 -19.42 11.43
C PRO A 127 -19.13 -18.41 10.68
N VAL A 128 -20.08 -17.79 11.41
CA VAL A 128 -20.99 -16.78 10.86
C VAL A 128 -20.26 -15.49 10.46
N GLU A 129 -19.09 -15.19 11.03
CA GLU A 129 -18.38 -13.92 10.89
C GLU A 129 -17.19 -13.96 9.92
N HIS A 130 -16.60 -15.14 9.71
CA HIS A 130 -15.46 -15.32 8.82
C HIS A 130 -15.41 -16.76 8.29
N PRO A 131 -15.07 -16.99 7.00
CA PRO A 131 -14.95 -18.35 6.45
C PRO A 131 -13.92 -19.25 7.12
N HIS A 132 -13.01 -18.69 7.92
CA HIS A 132 -11.98 -19.46 8.65
C HIS A 132 -12.36 -19.68 10.11
N GLY A 133 -13.50 -19.14 10.53
CA GLY A 133 -13.94 -19.12 11.92
C GLY A 133 -14.71 -20.38 12.30
N GLY A 134 -14.75 -20.66 13.60
CA GLY A 134 -15.45 -21.81 14.17
C GLY A 134 -14.60 -23.04 14.42
N GLY A 135 -15.30 -24.14 14.71
CA GLY A 135 -14.71 -25.40 15.15
C GLY A 135 -14.34 -25.39 16.64
N ASN A 136 -14.18 -26.58 17.21
CA ASN A 136 -13.74 -26.75 18.60
C ASN A 136 -12.23 -26.48 18.76
N HIS A 137 -11.47 -26.60 17.67
CA HIS A 137 -10.05 -26.27 17.60
C HIS A 137 -9.82 -25.14 16.60
N GLN A 138 -8.94 -24.19 16.92
CA GLN A 138 -8.62 -23.07 16.04
C GLN A 138 -7.77 -23.51 14.84
N HIS A 139 -8.41 -23.76 13.70
CA HIS A 139 -7.76 -24.06 12.42
C HIS A 139 -8.62 -23.58 11.25
N ILE A 140 -8.07 -23.51 10.03
CA ILE A 140 -8.82 -23.05 8.85
C ILE A 140 -9.76 -24.15 8.32
N GLY A 141 -9.37 -25.43 8.44
CA GLY A 141 -10.19 -26.58 8.00
C GLY A 141 -10.26 -26.79 6.48
N HIS A 142 -9.97 -25.78 5.67
CA HIS A 142 -9.94 -25.86 4.22
C HIS A 142 -8.70 -25.16 3.62
N ALA A 143 -8.50 -25.30 2.31
CA ALA A 143 -7.41 -24.62 1.60
C ALA A 143 -7.53 -23.10 1.77
N SER A 144 -6.45 -22.45 2.21
CA SER A 144 -6.41 -20.98 2.39
C SER A 144 -6.05 -20.22 1.11
N THR A 145 -5.75 -20.92 0.01
CA THR A 145 -5.55 -20.35 -1.32
C THR A 145 -6.88 -20.21 -2.04
N VAL A 146 -7.25 -18.99 -2.40
CA VAL A 146 -8.56 -18.70 -2.99
C VAL A 146 -8.38 -18.13 -4.39
N ARG A 147 -9.27 -18.53 -5.32
CA ARG A 147 -9.24 -18.06 -6.71
C ARG A 147 -9.54 -16.57 -6.82
N ARG A 148 -9.11 -15.95 -7.92
CA ARG A 148 -9.28 -14.50 -8.17
C ARG A 148 -10.74 -14.10 -8.36
N ASP A 149 -11.51 -14.99 -8.98
CA ASP A 149 -12.93 -14.88 -9.32
C ASP A 149 -13.87 -15.21 -8.14
N ALA A 150 -13.33 -15.62 -6.98
CA ALA A 150 -14.15 -15.91 -5.81
C ALA A 150 -15.05 -14.73 -5.41
N PRO A 151 -16.27 -14.99 -4.92
CA PRO A 151 -17.20 -13.95 -4.52
C PRO A 151 -16.69 -13.16 -3.30
N PRO A 152 -17.18 -11.93 -3.05
CA PRO A 152 -16.64 -11.02 -2.03
C PRO A 152 -16.59 -11.59 -0.60
N GLY A 153 -17.50 -12.49 -0.24
CA GLY A 153 -17.53 -13.15 1.08
C GLY A 153 -16.57 -14.33 1.22
N GLN A 154 -16.17 -14.96 0.10
CA GLN A 154 -15.26 -16.12 0.08
C GLN A 154 -13.80 -15.72 -0.17
N LYS A 155 -13.54 -14.50 -0.64
CA LYS A 155 -12.20 -14.00 -0.98
C LYS A 155 -11.36 -13.64 0.26
N VAL A 156 -11.02 -14.65 1.04
CA VAL A 156 -10.20 -14.58 2.26
C VAL A 156 -8.96 -15.48 2.12
N GLY A 157 -7.93 -15.26 2.95
CA GLY A 157 -6.67 -16.01 2.85
C GLY A 157 -5.71 -15.49 1.78
N LEU A 158 -5.02 -16.39 1.08
CA LEU A 158 -4.02 -16.10 0.05
C LEU A 158 -4.70 -16.04 -1.33
N ILE A 159 -5.02 -14.83 -1.77
CA ILE A 159 -5.78 -14.61 -3.01
C ILE A 159 -4.88 -14.80 -4.23
N ALA A 160 -5.26 -15.71 -5.13
CA ALA A 160 -4.57 -16.02 -6.38
C ALA A 160 -3.06 -16.25 -6.20
N ALA A 161 -2.67 -16.87 -5.08
CA ALA A 161 -1.27 -17.14 -4.79
C ALA A 161 -0.71 -18.15 -5.80
N ARG A 162 0.30 -17.73 -6.55
CA ARG A 162 1.05 -18.59 -7.49
C ARG A 162 2.03 -19.53 -6.79
N ARG A 163 2.45 -19.15 -5.57
CA ARG A 163 3.38 -19.89 -4.72
C ARG A 163 3.05 -19.58 -3.26
N THR A 164 3.20 -20.58 -2.40
CA THR A 164 3.08 -20.46 -0.94
C THR A 164 4.41 -20.81 -0.26
N GLY A 165 4.51 -20.57 1.05
CA GLY A 165 5.73 -20.83 1.82
C GLY A 165 6.75 -19.68 1.80
N ARG A 166 7.85 -19.86 2.55
CA ARG A 166 8.92 -18.87 2.68
C ARG A 166 9.78 -18.83 1.41
N LEU A 167 9.98 -17.65 0.85
CA LEU A 167 10.91 -17.47 -0.26
C LEU A 167 12.35 -17.65 0.26
N ARG A 168 13.04 -18.68 -0.24
CA ARG A 168 14.46 -18.99 0.02
C ARG A 168 15.15 -19.26 -1.32
N GLY A 169 16.46 -18.99 -1.41
CA GLY A 169 17.29 -19.35 -2.57
C GLY A 169 16.99 -18.59 -3.88
N GLN A 170 16.19 -17.53 -3.86
CA GLN A 170 15.81 -16.81 -5.08
C GLN A 170 16.98 -16.12 -5.78
N ALA A 171 17.99 -15.68 -5.04
CA ALA A 171 19.18 -15.07 -5.63
C ALA A 171 19.93 -16.06 -6.54
N ALA A 172 20.17 -17.29 -6.06
CA ALA A 172 20.82 -18.34 -6.84
C ALA A 172 19.97 -18.77 -8.05
N ALA A 173 18.66 -18.93 -7.87
CA ALA A 173 17.74 -19.30 -8.95
C ALA A 173 17.62 -18.22 -10.03
N ASN A 174 17.63 -16.93 -9.65
CA ASN A 174 17.60 -15.82 -10.60
C ASN A 174 18.93 -15.70 -11.36
N LEU A 175 20.06 -15.91 -10.67
CA LEU A 175 21.40 -15.87 -11.28
C LEU A 175 21.58 -16.99 -12.33
N ALA A 176 21.07 -18.19 -12.05
CA ALA A 176 21.07 -19.30 -13.01
C ALA A 176 20.19 -19.00 -14.25
N LYS A 177 19.12 -18.22 -14.07
CA LYS A 177 18.19 -17.84 -15.15
C LYS A 177 18.67 -16.67 -16.01
N GLU A 178 19.62 -15.87 -15.51
CA GLU A 178 20.28 -14.79 -16.27
C GLU A 178 21.49 -15.28 -17.08
N LYS A 179 22.04 -16.46 -16.72
CA LYS A 179 23.19 -17.08 -17.40
C LYS A 179 22.81 -18.09 -18.49
N ALA A 180 21.53 -18.45 -18.59
CA ALA A 180 20.95 -19.30 -19.63
C ALA A 180 20.22 -18.43 -20.66
#